data_AF-A0A532C8A2-F1
#
_entry.id   AF-A0A532C8A2-F1
#
_cell.length_a   1.000
_cell.length_b   1.000
_cell.length_c   1.000
_cell.angle_alpha   90.00
_cell.angle_beta   90.00
_cell.angle_gamma   90.00
#
_symmetry.space_group_name_H-M   'P 1'
#
loop_
_entity.id
_entity.type
_entity.pdbx_description
1 polymer ?
#
loop_
_entity_poly.entity_id
_entity_poly.type
_entity_poly.pdbx_seq_one_letter_code
_entity_poly.pdbx_strand_id
1 'polypeptide(L)'
;MKTALYTIRPEQREDVLAKLRVELAKVSGLRFAYVYGSVLESDRVHDVDVGVYLDVPMVAQQMNMMDALLVTLSAAVGFPVDIRVLNEAPLPFLYHVLRGRLLLCRDETFLTDMLEDVARRYLDLAPFLCNGTKDAFAA
;
A
#
# COMPACT_ATOMS: atom_id res chain seq x y z
N MET A 1 -11.11 20.85 -9.22
CA MET A 1 -10.22 20.79 -8.03
C MET A 1 -8.78 20.77 -8.52
N LYS A 2 -7.90 21.65 -8.03
CA LYS A 2 -6.49 21.69 -8.45
C LYS A 2 -5.80 20.47 -7.85
N THR A 3 -5.57 19.43 -8.66
CA THR A 3 -4.74 18.31 -8.25
C THR A 3 -3.29 18.81 -8.19
N ALA A 4 -2.79 19.07 -6.98
CA ALA A 4 -1.40 19.43 -6.80
C ALA A 4 -0.55 18.22 -7.21
N LEU A 5 0.32 18.41 -8.19
CA LEU A 5 1.33 17.43 -8.56
C LEU A 5 2.57 17.74 -7.76
N TYR A 6 2.98 16.80 -6.91
CA TYR A 6 4.21 16.91 -6.15
C TYR A 6 5.34 16.27 -6.97
N THR A 7 6.44 17.00 -7.14
CA THR A 7 7.64 16.45 -7.76
C THR A 7 8.55 15.91 -6.67
N ILE A 8 8.66 14.58 -6.57
CA ILE A 8 9.55 13.91 -5.63
C ILE A 8 10.80 13.50 -6.39
N ARG A 9 11.94 14.12 -6.03
CA ARG A 9 13.24 13.69 -6.55
C ARG A 9 13.61 12.32 -5.97
N PRO A 10 14.44 11.51 -6.65
CA PRO A 10 14.85 10.20 -6.16
C PRO A 10 15.53 10.25 -4.78
N GLU A 11 16.34 11.29 -4.50
CA GLU A 11 16.95 11.50 -3.18
C GLU A 11 15.88 11.76 -2.10
N GLN A 12 14.94 12.65 -2.39
CA GLN A 12 13.82 12.95 -1.50
C GLN A 12 12.92 11.72 -1.30
N ARG A 13 12.80 10.84 -2.29
CA ARG A 13 12.04 9.60 -2.19
C ARG A 13 12.62 8.70 -1.11
N GLU A 14 13.95 8.50 -1.09
CA GLU A 14 14.58 7.69 -0.04
C GLU A 14 14.38 8.32 1.34
N ASP A 15 14.52 9.64 1.48
CA ASP A 15 14.23 10.36 2.73
C ASP A 15 12.77 10.15 3.20
N VAL A 16 11.81 10.28 2.27
CA VAL A 16 10.39 10.04 2.53
C VAL A 16 10.16 8.61 3.02
N LEU A 17 10.72 7.63 2.32
CA LEU A 17 10.56 6.21 2.66
C LEU A 17 11.24 5.87 4.00
N ALA A 18 12.38 6.49 4.30
CA ALA A 18 13.05 6.35 5.59
C ALA A 18 12.20 6.93 6.73
N LYS A 19 11.61 8.12 6.55
CA LYS A 19 10.69 8.71 7.53
C LYS A 19 9.43 7.87 7.73
N LEU A 20 8.83 7.38 6.64
CA LEU A 20 7.68 6.47 6.70
C LEU A 20 8.03 5.20 7.49
N ARG A 21 9.20 4.60 7.25
CA ARG A 21 9.67 3.45 8.04
C ARG A 21 9.73 3.75 9.53
N VAL A 22 10.30 4.89 9.91
CA VAL A 22 10.43 5.28 11.33
C VAL A 22 9.08 5.48 11.99
N GLU A 23 8.15 6.16 11.33
CA GLU A 23 6.81 6.39 11.88
C GLU A 23 5.97 5.11 11.93
N LEU A 24 6.00 4.28 10.87
CA LEU A 24 5.32 2.98 10.83
C LEU A 24 5.89 2.00 11.86
N ALA A 25 7.17 2.10 12.19
CA ALA A 25 7.78 1.28 13.25
C ALA A 25 7.21 1.60 14.65
N LYS A 26 6.68 2.81 14.88
CA LYS A 26 6.05 3.18 16.16
C LYS A 26 4.63 2.61 16.31
N VAL A 27 4.00 2.22 15.20
CA VAL A 27 2.63 1.68 15.18
C VAL A 27 2.65 0.25 15.73
N SER A 28 2.06 0.01 16.90
CA SER A 28 1.83 -1.35 17.41
C SER A 28 0.79 -2.06 16.55
N GLY A 29 0.92 -3.38 16.40
CA GLY A 29 -0.03 -4.20 15.62
C GLY A 29 0.15 -4.19 14.10
N LEU A 30 1.19 -3.54 13.55
CA LEU A 30 1.50 -3.61 12.13
C LEU A 30 2.40 -4.82 11.82
N ARG A 31 1.94 -5.74 10.97
CA ARG A 31 2.73 -6.90 10.53
C ARG A 31 3.70 -6.54 9.41
N PHE A 32 3.21 -5.83 8.41
CA PHE A 32 4.05 -5.32 7.32
C PHE A 32 3.43 -4.09 6.67
N ALA A 33 4.26 -3.34 5.95
CA ALA A 33 3.85 -2.19 5.17
C ALA A 33 4.59 -2.13 3.83
N TYR A 34 3.86 -1.81 2.77
CA TYR A 34 4.36 -1.60 1.41
C TYR A 34 4.02 -0.19 0.94
N VAL A 35 4.92 0.41 0.16
CA VAL A 35 4.59 1.54 -0.69
C VAL A 35 4.33 1.01 -2.09
N TYR A 36 3.28 1.52 -2.73
CA TYR A 36 2.93 1.15 -4.10
C TYR A 36 2.50 2.39 -4.89
N GLY A 37 2.01 2.19 -6.11
CA GLY A 37 1.48 3.27 -6.93
C GLY A 37 2.52 4.20 -7.55
N SER A 38 2.09 5.41 -7.87
CA SER A 38 2.84 6.37 -8.69
C SER A 38 4.17 6.82 -8.06
N VAL A 39 4.31 6.68 -6.74
CA VAL A 39 5.55 6.99 -6.00
C VAL A 39 6.73 6.16 -6.44
N LEU A 40 6.51 4.95 -6.97
CA LEU A 40 7.60 4.11 -7.45
C LEU A 40 7.92 4.35 -8.92
N GLU A 41 6.91 4.67 -9.73
CA GLU A 41 7.00 4.68 -11.19
C GLU A 41 7.29 6.06 -11.79
N SER A 42 7.03 7.15 -11.06
CA SER A 42 7.12 8.52 -11.61
C SER A 42 7.74 9.51 -10.61
N ASP A 43 8.40 10.55 -11.13
CA ASP A 43 8.85 11.70 -10.33
C ASP A 43 7.70 12.63 -9.93
N ARG A 44 6.54 12.50 -10.58
CA ARG A 44 5.33 13.26 -10.29
C ARG A 44 4.32 12.37 -9.63
N VAL A 45 3.98 12.69 -8.39
CA VAL A 45 3.03 11.94 -7.58
C VAL A 45 1.94 12.87 -7.08
N HIS A 46 0.75 12.32 -6.88
CA HIS A 46 -0.33 13.05 -6.24
C HIS A 46 -0.28 12.89 -4.72
N ASP A 47 -0.06 11.65 -4.30
CA ASP A 47 -0.07 11.16 -2.94
C ASP A 47 0.89 9.95 -2.81
N VAL A 48 1.19 9.61 -1.57
CA VAL A 48 2.00 8.44 -1.23
C VAL A 48 1.10 7.32 -0.78
N ASP A 49 0.86 6.36 -1.67
CA ASP A 49 0.09 5.15 -1.38
C ASP A 49 0.88 4.18 -0.50
N VAL A 50 0.37 3.90 0.70
CA VAL A 50 0.95 2.96 1.66
C VAL A 50 -0.06 1.88 2.02
N GLY A 51 0.28 0.64 1.70
CA GLY A 51 -0.50 -0.54 2.06
C GLY A 51 0.00 -1.11 3.37
N VAL A 52 -0.86 -1.21 4.37
CA VAL A 52 -0.52 -1.73 5.71
C VAL A 52 -1.33 -2.98 6.02
N TYR A 53 -0.66 -3.97 6.62
CA TYR A 53 -1.32 -5.15 7.16
C TYR A 53 -1.27 -5.10 8.68
N LEU A 54 -2.44 -5.13 9.31
CA LEU A 54 -2.60 -5.00 10.75
C LEU A 54 -2.99 -6.33 11.38
N ASP A 55 -2.71 -6.51 12.67
CA ASP A 55 -3.27 -7.61 13.45
C ASP A 55 -4.78 -7.45 13.63
N VAL A 56 -5.53 -8.55 13.49
CA VAL A 56 -6.99 -8.64 13.61
C VAL A 56 -7.59 -7.86 14.80
N PRO A 57 -7.03 -7.90 16.04
CA PRO A 57 -7.55 -7.09 17.15
C PRO A 57 -7.49 -5.56 16.94
N MET A 58 -6.64 -5.06 16.04
CA MET A 58 -6.56 -3.62 15.72
C MET A 58 -7.57 -3.17 14.66
N VAL A 59 -8.19 -4.11 13.93
CA VAL A 59 -9.16 -3.79 12.86
C VAL A 59 -10.41 -3.11 13.41
N ALA A 60 -10.88 -3.53 14.59
CA ALA A 60 -12.06 -2.93 15.22
C ALA A 60 -11.84 -1.48 15.71
N GLN A 61 -10.57 -1.05 15.86
CA GLN A 61 -10.20 0.30 16.31
C GLN A 61 -9.62 1.16 15.17
N GLN A 62 -9.69 0.67 13.93
CA GLN A 62 -8.95 1.21 12.78
C GLN A 62 -9.27 2.66 12.45
N MET A 63 -10.54 3.06 12.43
CA MET A 63 -10.92 4.35 11.80
C MET A 63 -10.23 5.55 12.47
N ASN A 64 -10.34 5.66 13.80
CA ASN A 64 -9.74 6.78 14.54
C ASN A 64 -8.20 6.73 14.54
N MET A 65 -7.61 5.54 14.52
CA MET A 65 -6.17 5.37 14.52
C MET A 65 -5.56 5.69 13.15
N MET A 66 -6.24 5.30 12.06
CA MET A 66 -5.80 5.54 10.69
C MET A 66 -5.80 7.02 10.36
N ASP A 67 -6.85 7.77 10.73
CA ASP A 67 -6.91 9.22 10.49
C ASP A 67 -5.77 9.96 11.20
N ALA A 68 -5.52 9.63 12.47
CA ALA A 68 -4.41 10.20 13.23
C ALA A 68 -3.04 9.84 12.64
N LEU A 69 -2.88 8.59 12.18
CA LEU A 69 -1.66 8.14 11.52
C LEU A 69 -1.45 8.85 10.19
N LEU A 70 -2.51 9.06 9.40
CA LEU A 70 -2.46 9.74 8.11
C LEU A 70 -2.01 11.18 8.25
N VAL A 71 -2.57 11.90 9.24
CA VAL A 71 -2.13 13.26 9.58
C VAL A 71 -0.67 13.28 10.02
N THR A 72 -0.26 12.32 10.87
CA THR A 72 1.12 12.24 11.39
C THR A 72 2.14 11.94 10.29
N LEU A 73 1.86 10.95 9.44
CA LEU A 73 2.72 10.59 8.31
C LEU A 73 2.80 11.74 7.31
N SER A 74 1.65 12.33 6.95
CA SER A 74 1.61 13.45 6.00
C SER A 74 2.40 14.66 6.52
N ALA A 75 2.32 14.95 7.82
CA ALA A 75 3.09 16.02 8.45
C ALA A 75 4.60 15.72 8.51
N ALA A 76 4.99 14.48 8.81
CA ALA A 76 6.40 14.07 8.88
C ALA A 76 7.09 14.08 7.50
N VAL A 77 6.34 13.65 6.50
CA VAL A 77 6.80 13.45 5.13
C VAL A 77 6.69 14.74 4.30
N GLY A 78 5.72 15.62 4.62
CA GLY A 78 5.46 16.85 3.88
C GLY A 78 4.66 16.66 2.59
N PHE A 79 4.14 15.45 2.37
CA PHE A 79 3.32 15.07 1.22
C PHE A 79 2.05 14.38 1.72
N PRO A 80 0.92 14.46 0.99
CA PRO A 80 -0.27 13.70 1.34
C PRO A 80 0.03 12.20 1.23
N VAL A 81 -0.31 11.45 2.28
CA VAL A 81 -0.16 9.98 2.35
C VAL A 81 -1.54 9.36 2.34
N ASP A 82 -1.78 8.34 1.51
CA ASP A 82 -2.98 7.50 1.58
C ASP A 82 -2.63 6.16 2.21
N ILE A 83 -3.35 5.76 3.26
CA ILE A 83 -3.11 4.50 3.97
C ILE A 83 -4.24 3.53 3.66
N ARG A 84 -3.90 2.39 3.08
CA ARG A 84 -4.85 1.32 2.77
C ARG A 84 -4.59 0.09 3.60
N VAL A 85 -5.63 -0.39 4.28
CA VAL A 85 -5.58 -1.63 5.05
C VAL A 85 -5.76 -2.82 4.13
N LEU A 86 -4.80 -3.74 4.16
CA LEU A 86 -4.73 -4.91 3.29
C LEU A 86 -5.53 -6.10 3.81
N ASN A 87 -5.92 -6.10 5.09
CA ASN A 87 -6.63 -7.21 5.73
C ASN A 87 -7.90 -7.67 4.98
N GLU A 88 -8.66 -6.72 4.43
CA GLU A 88 -9.93 -6.99 3.71
C GLU A 88 -9.84 -6.59 2.23
N ALA A 89 -8.62 -6.34 1.72
CA ALA A 89 -8.46 -5.86 0.37
C ALA A 89 -8.69 -6.98 -0.67
N PRO A 90 -9.28 -6.66 -1.84
CA PRO A 90 -9.52 -7.65 -2.87
C PRO A 90 -8.20 -8.17 -3.46
N LEU A 91 -8.20 -9.42 -3.90
CA LEU A 91 -7.00 -10.13 -4.39
C LEU A 91 -6.20 -9.37 -5.48
N PRO A 92 -6.82 -8.76 -6.51
CA PRO A 92 -6.06 -7.99 -7.51
C PRO A 92 -5.36 -6.77 -6.91
N PHE A 93 -5.96 -6.14 -5.90
CA PHE A 93 -5.36 -5.02 -5.20
C PHE A 93 -4.19 -5.49 -4.33
N LEU A 94 -4.35 -6.58 -3.58
CA LEU A 94 -3.25 -7.18 -2.82
C LEU A 94 -2.05 -7.49 -3.71
N TYR A 95 -2.28 -8.11 -4.87
CA TYR A 95 -1.22 -8.41 -5.83
C TYR A 95 -0.51 -7.14 -6.31
N HIS A 96 -1.26 -6.07 -6.60
CA HIS A 96 -0.68 -4.78 -7.01
C HIS A 96 0.17 -4.15 -5.91
N VAL A 97 -0.30 -4.17 -4.66
CA VAL A 97 0.42 -3.62 -3.50
C VAL A 97 1.71 -4.40 -3.22
N LEU A 98 1.65 -5.73 -3.27
CA LEU A 98 2.80 -6.62 -3.00
C LEU A 98 3.89 -6.52 -4.07
N ARG A 99 3.56 -6.07 -5.28
CA ARG A 99 4.53 -5.72 -6.33
C ARG A 99 5.26 -4.40 -6.08
N GLY A 100 4.83 -3.63 -5.07
CA GLY A 100 5.47 -2.40 -4.66
C GLY A 100 6.78 -2.61 -3.89
N ARG A 101 7.16 -1.61 -3.10
CA ARG A 101 8.37 -1.61 -2.29
C ARG A 101 8.05 -1.86 -0.82
N LEU A 102 8.67 -2.88 -0.24
CA LEU A 102 8.54 -3.20 1.18
C LEU A 102 9.17 -2.09 2.05
N LEU A 103 8.37 -1.48 2.91
CA LEU A 103 8.82 -0.54 3.93
C LEU A 103 9.21 -1.24 5.22
N LEU A 104 8.30 -2.00 5.81
CA LEU A 104 8.53 -2.66 7.08
C LEU A 104 7.97 -4.08 7.01
N CYS A 105 8.69 -5.03 7.58
CA CYS A 105 8.20 -6.38 7.83
C CYS A 105 8.57 -6.76 9.26
N ARG A 106 7.59 -7.21 10.04
CA ARG A 106 7.79 -7.74 11.39
C ARG A 106 7.66 -9.26 11.44
N ASP A 107 6.98 -9.84 10.45
CA ASP A 107 6.74 -11.28 10.33
C ASP A 107 7.03 -11.70 8.88
N GLU A 108 8.29 -12.07 8.64
CA GLU A 108 8.76 -12.47 7.31
C GLU A 108 8.13 -13.78 6.84
N THR A 109 7.86 -14.72 7.77
CA THR A 109 7.19 -15.98 7.47
C THR A 109 5.77 -15.72 6.97
N PHE A 110 5.01 -14.91 7.70
CA PHE A 110 3.66 -14.53 7.30
C PHE A 110 3.63 -13.80 5.96
N LEU A 111 4.57 -12.87 5.74
CA LEU A 111 4.67 -12.14 4.48
C LEU A 111 4.96 -13.10 3.30
N THR A 112 5.86 -14.07 3.50
CA THR A 112 6.21 -15.06 2.48
C THR A 112 5.02 -15.94 2.14
N ASP A 113 4.34 -16.48 3.14
CA ASP A 113 3.13 -17.30 2.95
C ASP A 113 2.03 -16.53 2.20
N MET A 114 1.85 -15.25 2.55
CA MET A 114 0.88 -14.38 1.90
C MET A 114 1.26 -14.06 0.46
N LEU A 115 2.53 -13.79 0.17
CA LEU A 115 3.03 -13.57 -1.19
C LEU A 115 2.77 -14.80 -2.06
N GLU A 116 3.04 -16.01 -1.56
CA GLU A 116 2.79 -17.25 -2.27
C GLU A 116 1.30 -17.49 -2.51
N ASP A 117 0.45 -17.31 -1.50
CA ASP A 117 -1.00 -17.48 -1.63
C ASP A 117 -1.60 -16.48 -2.63
N VAL A 118 -1.25 -15.20 -2.50
CA VAL A 118 -1.74 -14.14 -3.38
C VAL A 118 -1.27 -14.37 -4.81
N ALA A 119 0.00 -14.74 -5.03
CA ALA A 119 0.51 -15.03 -6.37
C ALA A 119 -0.21 -16.22 -7.01
N ARG A 120 -0.39 -17.32 -6.26
CA ARG A 120 -1.11 -18.51 -6.73
C ARG A 120 -2.53 -18.18 -7.14
N ARG A 121 -3.31 -17.58 -6.24
CA ARG A 121 -4.71 -17.24 -6.48
C ARG A 121 -4.87 -16.20 -7.59
N TYR A 122 -3.94 -15.25 -7.71
CA TYR A 122 -3.98 -14.26 -8.77
C TYR A 122 -3.73 -14.90 -10.14
N LEU A 123 -2.78 -15.83 -10.24
CA LEU A 123 -2.53 -16.58 -11.49
C LEU A 123 -3.73 -17.45 -11.90
N ASP A 124 -4.45 -18.01 -10.92
CA ASP A 124 -5.70 -18.74 -11.19
C ASP A 124 -6.83 -17.80 -11.67
N LEU A 125 -6.86 -16.57 -11.17
CA LEU A 125 -7.87 -15.56 -11.52
C LEU A 125 -7.55 -14.81 -12.82
N ALA A 126 -6.27 -14.64 -13.16
CA ALA A 126 -5.81 -13.83 -14.30
C ALA A 126 -6.48 -14.18 -15.64
N PRO A 127 -6.72 -15.46 -15.99
CA PRO A 127 -7.43 -15.83 -17.22
C PRO A 127 -8.84 -15.25 -17.30
N PHE A 128 -9.54 -15.13 -16.16
CA PHE A 128 -10.90 -14.59 -16.11
C PHE A 128 -10.93 -13.07 -16.21
N LEU A 129 -9.93 -12.38 -15.64
CA LEU A 129 -9.80 -10.93 -15.74
C LEU A 129 -9.51 -10.49 -17.19
N CYS A 130 -8.70 -11.25 -17.93
CA CYS A 130 -8.42 -10.96 -19.34
C CYS A 130 -9.59 -11.30 -20.28
N ASN A 131 -10.44 -12.25 -19.94
CA ASN A 131 -11.59 -12.64 -20.77
C ASN A 131 -12.86 -11.81 -20.47
N GLY A 132 -13.06 -11.33 -19.23
CA GLY A 132 -14.22 -10.50 -18.88
C GLY A 132 -14.30 -9.16 -19.63
N THR A 133 -13.16 -8.61 -20.07
CA THR A 133 -13.14 -7.40 -20.90
C THR A 133 -13.54 -7.64 -22.36
N LYS A 134 -13.65 -8.88 -22.83
CA LYS A 134 -14.17 -9.15 -24.18
C LYS A 134 -15.70 -9.17 -24.20
N ASP A 135 -16.33 -9.75 -23.17
CA ASP A 135 -17.80 -9.83 -23.12
C ASP A 135 -18.46 -8.51 -22.65
N ALA A 136 -17.79 -7.73 -21.78
CA ALA A 136 -18.35 -6.46 -21.30
C ALA A 136 -18.37 -5.33 -22.35
N PHE A 137 -17.59 -5.46 -23.44
CA PHE A 137 -17.51 -4.47 -24.53
C PHE A 137 -18.05 -5.01 -25.86
N ALA A 138 -18.64 -6.21 -25.88
CA ALA A 138 -19.25 -6.83 -27.05
C ALA A 138 -20.79 -6.72 -27.08
N ALA A 139 -21.39 -5.87 -26.23
CA ALA A 139 -22.82 -5.60 -26.18
C ALA A 139 -23.16 -4.20 -26.73
#